data_AF-A0A0Q5AQ34-F1
#
_entry.id   AF-A0A0Q5AQ34-F1
#
_cell.length_a   1.000
_cell.length_b   1.000
_cell.length_c   1.000
_cell.angle_alpha   90.00
_cell.angle_beta   90.00
_cell.angle_gamma   90.00
#
_symmetry.space_group_name_H-M   'P 1'
#
loop_
_entity.id
_entity.type
_entity.pdbx_description
1 polymer ?
#
loop_
_entity_poly.entity_id
_entity_poly.type
_entity_poly.pdbx_seq_one_letter_code
_entity_poly.pdbx_strand_id
1 'polypeptide(L)'
;MSWSVVVVLAVILLVLLQVLLWQRRRRIRRELLSYGTRVTGLVLPHDPARGDRAAATELGRLLVAYRLASGEERRALKVPQRRGDAWLAGEPVAVIYDPRRPDDAERLIVGFGRTQKKWFTARQQRMR
;
A
#
# COMPACT_ATOMS: atom_id res chain seq x y z
N MET A 1 38.96 -21.69 2.38
CA MET A 1 37.79 -21.09 3.06
C MET A 1 36.77 -22.18 3.31
N SER A 2 36.44 -22.49 4.56
CA SER A 2 35.42 -23.51 4.85
C SER A 2 34.06 -23.01 4.40
N TRP A 3 33.27 -23.91 3.81
CA TRP A 3 31.94 -23.61 3.26
C TRP A 3 31.02 -22.94 4.30
N SER A 4 31.20 -23.29 5.58
CA SER A 4 30.54 -22.68 6.73
C SER A 4 30.76 -21.16 6.85
N VAL A 5 31.98 -20.66 6.56
CA VAL A 5 32.26 -19.22 6.62
C VAL A 5 31.47 -18.48 5.54
N VAL A 6 31.38 -19.05 4.34
CA VAL A 6 30.61 -18.46 3.22
C VAL A 6 29.12 -18.40 3.56
N VAL A 7 28.56 -19.46 4.14
CA VAL A 7 27.15 -19.51 4.55
C VAL A 7 26.87 -18.47 5.63
N VAL A 8 27.72 -18.37 6.66
CA VAL A 8 27.54 -17.38 7.74
C VAL A 8 27.59 -15.95 7.18
N LEU A 9 28.53 -15.65 6.28
CA LEU A 9 28.63 -14.33 5.66
C LEU A 9 27.41 -13.98 4.82
N ALA A 10 26.88 -14.94 4.05
CA ALA A 10 25.66 -14.77 3.27
C ALA A 10 24.44 -14.49 4.16
N VAL A 11 24.29 -15.21 5.28
CA VAL A 11 23.20 -14.98 6.23
C VAL A 11 23.31 -13.60 6.87
N ILE A 12 24.51 -13.19 7.30
CA ILE A 12 24.75 -11.86 7.87
C ILE A 12 24.38 -10.76 6.87
N LEU A 13 24.78 -10.92 5.60
CA LEU A 13 24.46 -9.98 4.54
C LEU A 13 22.94 -9.88 4.31
N LEU A 14 22.22 -11.00 4.29
CA LEU A 14 20.77 -11.04 4.15
C LEU A 14 20.06 -10.34 5.32
N VAL A 15 20.53 -10.57 6.56
CA VAL A 15 19.97 -9.91 7.75
C VAL A 15 20.21 -8.40 7.69
N LEU A 16 21.42 -7.95 7.36
CA LEU A 16 21.74 -6.53 7.18
C LEU A 16 20.86 -5.87 6.12
N LEU A 17 20.66 -6.54 4.97
CA LEU A 17 19.78 -6.06 3.91
C LEU A 17 18.33 -5.93 4.39
N GLN A 18 17.82 -6.92 5.11
CA GLN A 18 16.46 -6.85 5.68
C GLN A 18 16.31 -5.69 6.67
N VAL A 19 17.30 -5.47 7.53
CA VAL A 19 17.29 -4.36 8.49
C VAL A 19 17.30 -3.02 7.78
N LEU A 20 18.14 -2.84 6.76
CA LEU A 20 18.20 -1.60 5.95
C LEU A 20 16.87 -1.31 5.26
N LEU A 21 16.28 -2.32 4.61
CA LEU A 21 14.98 -2.19 3.96
C LEU A 21 13.88 -1.83 4.96
N TRP A 22 13.90 -2.43 6.15
CA TRP A 22 12.94 -2.14 7.21
C TRP A 22 13.09 -0.73 7.76
N GLN A 23 14.32 -0.29 8.01
CA GLN A 23 14.62 1.08 8.44
C GLN A 23 14.15 2.10 7.39
N ARG A 24 14.44 1.86 6.10
CA ARG A 24 13.99 2.71 4.99
C ARG A 24 12.47 2.83 4.95
N ARG A 25 11.75 1.71 5.01
CA ARG A 25 10.26 1.70 5.07
C ARG A 25 9.71 2.44 6.28
N ARG A 26 10.36 2.30 7.45
CA ARG A 26 9.97 3.03 8.67
C ARG A 26 10.22 4.54 8.56
N ARG A 27 11.27 4.97 7.87
CA ARG A 27 11.53 6.40 7.63
C ARG A 27 10.47 6.99 6.70
N ILE A 28 10.25 6.38 5.54
CA ILE A 28 9.23 6.81 4.58
C ILE A 28 7.85 6.91 5.24
N ARG A 29 7.46 5.91 6.03
CA ARG A 29 6.16 5.94 6.72
C ARG A 29 6.05 7.09 7.71
N ARG A 30 7.13 7.42 8.43
CA ARG A 30 7.13 8.57 9.35
C ARG A 30 7.04 9.89 8.59
N GLU A 31 7.80 10.02 7.51
CA GLU A 31 7.74 11.20 6.62
C GLU A 31 6.34 11.41 6.04
N LEU A 32 5.67 10.35 5.59
CA LEU A 32 4.29 10.43 5.08
C LEU A 32 3.31 10.88 6.16
N LEU A 33 3.44 10.36 7.38
CA LEU A 33 2.53 10.73 8.46
C LEU A 33 2.74 12.17 8.95
N SER A 34 3.93 12.75 8.75
CA SER A 34 4.22 14.13 9.15
C SER A 34 3.93 15.16 8.05
N TYR A 35 4.27 14.87 6.79
CA TYR A 35 4.20 15.85 5.69
C TYR A 35 3.38 15.37 4.49
N GLY A 36 2.88 14.14 4.49
CA GLY A 36 2.08 13.61 3.39
C GLY A 36 0.75 14.34 3.25
N THR A 37 0.28 14.47 2.02
CA THR A 37 -1.02 15.05 1.72
C THR A 37 -2.10 14.02 2.04
N ARG A 38 -3.03 14.39 2.92
CA ARG A 38 -4.15 13.55 3.31
C ARG A 38 -5.38 13.88 2.46
N VAL A 39 -5.95 12.85 1.83
CA VAL A 39 -7.19 12.95 1.06
C VAL A 39 -8.17 11.87 1.49
N THR A 40 -9.45 12.15 1.32
CA THR A 40 -10.50 11.17 1.54
C THR A 40 -10.66 10.34 0.27
N GLY A 41 -10.67 9.03 0.44
CA GLY A 41 -11.01 8.05 -0.59
C GLY A 41 -12.22 7.23 -0.18
N LEU A 42 -12.62 6.34 -1.07
CA LEU A 42 -13.70 5.40 -0.89
C LEU A 42 -13.22 3.99 -1.27
N VAL A 43 -13.59 3.01 -0.47
CA VAL A 43 -13.32 1.60 -0.80
C VAL A 43 -14.30 1.17 -1.87
N LEU A 44 -13.81 0.86 -3.07
CA LEU A 44 -14.67 0.41 -4.15
C LEU A 44 -15.17 -1.01 -3.85
N PRO A 45 -16.50 -1.24 -3.98
CA PRO A 45 -17.03 -2.58 -3.91
C PRO A 45 -16.46 -3.42 -5.05
N HIS A 46 -16.33 -4.71 -4.80
CA HIS A 46 -15.99 -5.65 -5.84
C HIS A 46 -17.13 -5.71 -6.86
N ASP A 47 -16.82 -5.50 -8.14
CA ASP A 47 -17.77 -5.61 -9.25
C ASP A 47 -17.59 -6.97 -9.96
N PRO A 48 -18.45 -7.97 -9.67
CA PRO A 48 -18.37 -9.28 -10.31
C PRO A 48 -18.80 -9.26 -11.78
N ALA A 49 -19.52 -8.23 -12.23
CA ALA A 49 -19.99 -8.12 -13.62
C ALA A 49 -18.89 -7.66 -14.59
N ARG A 50 -17.74 -7.18 -14.07
CA ARG A 50 -16.64 -6.68 -14.88
C ARG A 50 -15.91 -7.77 -15.69
N GLY A 51 -16.20 -9.06 -15.46
CA GLY A 51 -15.94 -10.18 -16.38
C GLY A 51 -14.50 -10.44 -16.86
N ASP A 52 -13.53 -9.63 -16.45
CA ASP A 52 -12.20 -9.60 -17.03
C ASP A 52 -11.17 -10.35 -16.15
N ARG A 53 -10.12 -10.92 -16.75
CA ARG A 53 -9.05 -11.63 -16.00
C ARG A 53 -8.39 -10.75 -14.94
N ALA A 54 -8.30 -9.44 -15.20
CA ALA A 54 -7.84 -8.47 -14.22
C ALA A 54 -8.78 -8.39 -13.01
N ALA A 55 -10.10 -8.36 -13.24
CA ALA A 55 -11.11 -8.40 -12.20
C ALA A 55 -11.08 -9.72 -11.41
N ALA A 56 -10.80 -10.84 -12.07
CA ALA A 56 -10.61 -12.15 -11.41
C ALA A 56 -9.35 -12.22 -10.53
N THR A 57 -8.30 -11.50 -10.90
CA THR A 57 -7.08 -11.36 -10.07
C THR A 57 -7.32 -10.41 -8.88
N GLU A 58 -8.28 -9.51 -9.01
CA GLU A 58 -8.69 -8.50 -8.03
C GLU A 58 -9.84 -8.96 -7.13
N LEU A 59 -10.49 -10.08 -7.43
CA LEU A 59 -11.48 -10.76 -6.59
C LEU A 59 -10.91 -10.93 -5.17
N GLY A 60 -11.52 -10.24 -4.19
CA GLY A 60 -11.11 -10.24 -2.79
C GLY A 60 -10.02 -9.23 -2.41
N ARG A 61 -9.54 -8.39 -3.34
CA ARG A 61 -8.58 -7.31 -3.03
C ARG A 61 -9.32 -6.02 -2.73
N LEU A 62 -9.02 -5.43 -1.56
CA LEU A 62 -9.53 -4.12 -1.19
C LEU A 62 -8.90 -3.02 -2.04
N LEU A 63 -9.74 -2.40 -2.87
CA LEU A 63 -9.39 -1.35 -3.80
C LEU A 63 -9.93 -0.02 -3.29
N VAL A 64 -9.07 1.00 -3.26
CA VAL A 64 -9.37 2.33 -2.76
C VAL A 64 -9.33 3.30 -3.93
N ALA A 65 -10.45 3.95 -4.23
CA ALA A 65 -10.49 5.11 -5.10
C ALA A 65 -10.25 6.38 -4.28
N TYR A 66 -9.45 7.30 -4.78
CA TYR A 66 -9.21 8.60 -4.14
C TYR A 66 -8.89 9.64 -5.20
N ARG A 67 -9.13 10.90 -4.86
CA ARG A 67 -8.80 12.03 -5.74
C ARG A 67 -7.56 12.73 -5.21
N LEU A 68 -6.60 12.97 -6.09
CA LEU A 68 -5.42 13.79 -5.79
C LEU A 68 -5.82 15.25 -5.61
N ALA A 69 -4.92 16.05 -5.03
CA ALA A 69 -5.12 17.50 -4.93
C ALA A 69 -5.19 18.18 -6.31
N SER A 70 -4.60 17.55 -7.34
CA SER A 70 -4.71 17.97 -8.75
C SER A 70 -6.08 17.71 -9.36
N GLY A 71 -6.98 17.00 -8.68
CA GLY A 71 -8.28 16.57 -9.21
C GLY A 71 -8.26 15.23 -9.93
N GLU A 72 -7.09 14.63 -10.17
CA GLU A 72 -6.95 13.33 -10.82
C GLU A 72 -7.49 12.20 -9.93
N GLU A 73 -8.34 11.34 -10.47
CA GLU A 73 -8.83 10.16 -9.78
C GLU A 73 -7.87 8.99 -9.93
N ARG A 74 -7.52 8.38 -8.79
CA ARG A 74 -6.60 7.25 -8.72
C ARG A 74 -7.18 6.09 -7.95
N ARG A 75 -6.63 4.91 -8.25
CA ARG A 75 -6.97 3.66 -7.57
C ARG A 75 -5.73 3.07 -6.93
N ALA A 76 -5.88 2.54 -5.73
CA ALA A 76 -4.82 1.83 -5.03
C ALA A 76 -5.32 0.57 -4.35
N LEU A 77 -4.51 -0.47 -4.41
CA LEU A 77 -4.74 -1.75 -3.78
C LEU A 77 -4.06 -1.78 -2.42
N LYS A 78 -4.81 -2.07 -1.36
CA LYS A 78 -4.25 -2.28 -0.02
C LYS A 78 -3.30 -3.49 -0.01
N VAL A 79 -2.20 -3.41 0.73
CA VAL A 79 -1.26 -4.52 0.96
C VAL A 79 -0.77 -4.52 2.42
N PRO A 80 -0.71 -5.67 3.13
CA PRO A 80 -1.25 -6.97 2.73
C PRO A 80 -2.78 -7.02 2.84
N GLN A 81 -3.39 -7.90 2.07
CA GLN A 81 -4.81 -8.23 2.16
C GLN A 81 -5.08 -9.07 3.41
N ARG A 82 -6.19 -8.81 4.09
CA ARG A 82 -6.61 -9.54 5.29
C ARG A 82 -8.04 -10.06 5.11
N ARG A 83 -8.35 -11.18 5.78
CA ARG A 83 -9.74 -11.66 5.89
C ARG A 83 -10.60 -10.56 6.53
N GLY A 84 -11.77 -10.31 5.94
CA GLY A 84 -12.69 -9.24 6.35
C GLY A 84 -12.51 -7.91 5.61
N ASP A 85 -11.49 -7.78 4.75
CA ASP A 85 -11.30 -6.57 3.96
C ASP A 85 -12.47 -6.30 2.98
N ALA A 86 -13.13 -7.35 2.48
CA ALA A 86 -14.33 -7.23 1.66
C ALA A 86 -15.49 -6.51 2.38
N TRP A 87 -15.53 -6.53 3.71
CA TRP A 87 -16.60 -5.92 4.51
C TRP A 87 -16.43 -4.42 4.65
N LEU A 88 -15.28 -3.88 4.23
CA LEU A 88 -15.00 -2.45 4.19
C LEU A 88 -15.45 -1.80 2.87
N ALA A 89 -16.08 -2.54 1.97
CA ALA A 89 -16.60 -1.99 0.72
C ALA A 89 -17.60 -0.85 0.99
N GLY A 90 -17.43 0.27 0.28
CA GLY A 90 -18.25 1.48 0.45
C GLY A 90 -17.84 2.37 1.63
N GLU A 91 -16.96 1.91 2.52
CA GLU A 91 -16.50 2.73 3.66
C GLU A 91 -15.56 3.86 3.20
N PRO A 92 -15.63 5.03 3.85
CA PRO A 92 -14.63 6.07 3.67
C PRO A 92 -13.28 5.63 4.20
N VAL A 93 -12.22 6.02 3.50
CA VAL A 93 -10.83 5.69 3.83
C VAL A 93 -9.98 6.95 3.74
N ALA A 94 -9.01 7.12 4.64
CA ALA A 94 -8.00 8.16 4.45
C ALA A 94 -6.84 7.60 3.65
N VAL A 95 -6.40 8.39 2.66
CA VAL A 95 -5.21 8.12 1.88
C VAL A 95 -4.20 9.22 2.18
N ILE A 96 -2.97 8.83 2.45
CA ILE A 96 -1.84 9.75 2.60
C ILE A 96 -0.80 9.39 1.55
N TYR A 97 -0.42 10.38 0.75
CA TYR A 97 0.59 10.23 -0.29
C TYR A 97 1.60 11.37 -0.25
N ASP A 98 2.77 11.16 -0.86
CA ASP A 98 3.74 12.23 -1.08
C ASP A 98 3.39 13.01 -2.37
N PRO A 99 3.04 14.31 -2.28
CA PRO A 99 2.66 15.10 -3.45
C PRO A 99 3.81 15.32 -4.44
N ARG A 100 5.07 15.21 -4.01
CA ARG A 100 6.25 15.33 -4.90
C ARG A 100 6.47 14.07 -5.72
N ARG A 101 5.92 12.93 -5.28
CA ARG A 101 6.07 11.61 -5.90
C ARG A 101 4.74 10.87 -5.87
N PRO A 102 3.71 11.38 -6.54
CA PRO A 102 2.37 10.80 -6.47
C PRO A 102 2.33 9.36 -7.00
N ASP A 103 3.23 8.99 -7.91
CA ASP A 103 3.29 7.64 -8.53
C ASP A 103 4.11 6.60 -7.74
N ASP A 104 4.77 7.00 -6.64
CA ASP A 104 5.64 6.12 -5.88
C ASP A 104 4.82 5.23 -4.93
N ALA A 105 4.77 3.94 -5.24
CA ALA A 105 4.02 2.94 -4.49
C ALA A 105 4.50 2.75 -3.03
N GLU A 106 5.74 3.12 -2.71
CA GLU A 106 6.22 3.08 -1.32
C GLU A 106 5.78 4.32 -0.52
N ARG A 107 5.38 5.38 -1.22
CA ARG A 107 4.98 6.67 -0.65
C ARG A 107 3.46 6.85 -0.59
N LEU A 108 2.74 5.74 -0.43
CA LEU A 108 1.28 5.70 -0.32
C LEU A 108 0.84 4.80 0.84
N ILE A 109 0.07 5.37 1.76
CA ILE A 109 -0.55 4.62 2.86
C ILE A 109 -2.04 4.92 2.97
N VAL A 110 -2.80 3.93 3.43
CA VAL A 110 -4.25 3.99 3.59
C VAL A 110 -4.67 3.58 5.00
N GLY A 111 -5.61 4.33 5.57
CA GLY A 111 -6.16 4.12 6.91
C GLY A 111 -7.67 3.92 6.85
N PHE A 112 -8.14 2.79 7.37
CA PHE A 112 -9.56 2.40 7.30
C PHE A 112 -10.31 2.73 8.60
N GLY A 113 -11.62 2.93 8.45
CA GLY A 113 -12.55 3.22 9.55
C GLY A 113 -12.39 4.62 10.14
N ARG A 114 -13.33 5.00 11.02
CA ARG A 114 -13.43 6.35 11.60
C ARG A 114 -12.17 6.79 12.37
N THR A 115 -11.51 5.87 13.06
CA THR A 115 -10.37 6.19 13.95
C THR A 115 -9.00 6.04 13.28
N GLN A 116 -8.92 5.40 12.11
CA GLN A 116 -7.68 5.27 11.32
C GLN A 116 -6.45 4.81 12.14
N LYS A 117 -6.68 3.99 13.17
CA LYS A 117 -5.63 3.55 14.11
C LYS A 117 -4.51 2.75 13.43
N LYS A 118 -4.80 2.14 12.28
CA LYS A 118 -3.85 1.33 11.51
C LYS A 118 -3.74 1.85 10.08
N TRP A 119 -2.50 2.15 9.70
CA TRP A 119 -2.13 2.48 8.33
C TRP A 119 -1.54 1.26 7.64
N PHE A 120 -1.98 1.03 6.41
CA PHE A 120 -1.52 -0.03 5.54
C PHE A 120 -0.82 0.57 4.34
N THR A 121 0.19 -0.11 3.81
CA THR A 121 0.76 0.24 2.51
C THR A 121 -0.29 0.00 1.43
N ALA A 122 -0.30 0.82 0.39
CA ALA A 122 -1.12 0.57 -0.77
C ALA A 122 -0.29 0.73 -2.04
N ARG A 123 -0.58 -0.08 -3.05
CA ARG A 123 0.07 -0.02 -4.35
C ARG A 123 -0.89 0.60 -5.34
N GLN A 124 -0.46 1.64 -6.05
CA GLN A 124 -1.28 2.19 -7.12
C GLN A 124 -1.55 1.15 -8.21
N GLN A 125 -2.80 1.10 -8.63
CA GLN A 125 -3.20 0.38 -9.81
C GLN A 125 -2.99 1.35 -10.98
N ARG A 126 -2.02 1.06 -11.85
CA ARG A 126 -1.91 1.78 -13.11
C ARG A 126 -3.19 1.49 -13.90
N MET A 127 -4.01 2.52 -14.12
CA MET A 127 -5.00 2.44 -15.19
C MET A 127 -4.19 2.46 -16.49
N ARG A 128 -4.27 1.37 -17.26
CA ARG A 128 -3.80 1.34 -18.65
C ARG A 128 -4.89 1.91 -19.54
#